data_AF-A0A1E5XL42-F1
#
_entry.id   AF-A0A1E5XL42-F1
#
_cell.length_a   1.000
_cell.length_b   1.000
_cell.length_c   1.000
_cell.angle_alpha   90.00
_cell.angle_beta   90.00
_cell.angle_gamma   90.00
#
_symmetry.space_group_name_H-M   'P 1'
#
loop_
_entity.id
_entity.type
_entity.pdbx_description
1 polymer ?
#
loop_
_entity_poly.entity_id
_entity_poly.type
_entity_poly.pdbx_seq_one_letter_code
_entity_poly.pdbx_strand_id
1 'polypeptide(L)'
;MIRLAAIASIASLCGLATPSLATEWVNCVAPDGAATFDFLVGSVDFLSIAGLNISVGEKVWASSAAYGPGDPVVVGQAFETSDMILIDAVDEGMAAKIAELRLFKSTEADSFVYGGTLRIPGQGVWAVSCSGQ
;
A
#
# COMPACT_ATOMS: atom_id res chain seq x y z
N MET A 1 -24.31 18.95 60.34
CA MET A 1 -24.23 19.69 59.05
C MET A 1 -23.17 19.02 58.19
N ILE A 2 -23.55 18.08 57.32
CA ILE A 2 -22.63 17.34 56.46
C ILE A 2 -22.60 18.04 55.10
N ARG A 3 -21.41 18.42 54.64
CA ARG A 3 -21.18 19.14 53.38
C ARG A 3 -21.42 18.20 52.20
N LEU A 4 -22.33 18.56 51.28
CA LEU A 4 -22.44 17.93 49.98
C LEU A 4 -21.17 18.26 49.18
N ALA A 5 -20.32 17.26 48.95
CA ALA A 5 -19.18 17.36 48.06
C ALA A 5 -19.63 17.11 46.62
N ALA A 6 -19.15 17.98 45.72
CA ALA A 6 -19.48 18.03 44.31
C ALA A 6 -19.10 16.73 43.58
N ILE A 7 -20.09 16.10 42.93
CA ILE A 7 -19.90 15.06 41.93
C ILE A 7 -20.64 15.53 40.68
N ALA A 8 -19.91 16.04 39.69
CA ALA A 8 -20.35 16.06 38.29
C ALA A 8 -19.26 16.71 37.42
N SER A 9 -18.33 15.93 36.86
CA SER A 9 -17.56 16.28 35.65
C SER A 9 -16.65 15.10 35.21
N ILE A 10 -17.22 13.94 34.85
CA ILE A 10 -16.46 12.86 34.16
C ILE A 10 -17.35 12.21 33.08
N ALA A 11 -18.01 13.00 32.25
CA ALA A 11 -18.89 12.46 31.20
C ALA A 11 -18.80 13.26 29.91
N SER A 12 -17.61 13.36 29.30
CA SER A 12 -17.51 13.99 27.97
C SER A 12 -16.27 13.63 27.12
N LEU A 13 -15.66 12.45 27.29
CA LEU A 13 -14.44 12.09 26.55
C LEU A 13 -14.52 10.82 25.69
N CYS A 14 -15.72 10.36 25.31
CA CYS A 14 -15.89 9.13 24.50
C CYS A 14 -16.44 9.38 23.07
N GLY A 15 -16.48 10.62 22.58
CA GLY A 15 -17.24 10.98 21.37
C GLY A 15 -16.45 11.23 20.07
N LEU A 16 -15.12 11.06 20.04
CA LEU A 16 -14.28 11.43 18.88
C LEU A 16 -13.57 10.25 18.21
N ALA A 17 -14.06 9.02 18.41
CA ALA A 17 -13.61 7.89 17.59
C ALA A 17 -14.21 8.02 16.18
N THR A 18 -13.63 8.87 15.34
CA THR A 18 -13.82 8.76 13.89
C THR A 18 -13.31 7.40 13.45
N PRO A 19 -14.04 6.65 12.60
CA PRO A 19 -13.48 5.44 12.00
C PRO A 19 -12.18 5.83 11.28
N SER A 20 -11.06 5.21 11.65
CA SER A 20 -9.85 5.31 10.84
C SER A 20 -10.15 4.60 9.52
N LEU A 21 -10.45 5.36 8.48
CA LEU A 21 -10.33 4.87 7.10
C LEU A 21 -8.83 4.71 6.86
N ALA A 22 -8.28 3.57 7.27
CA ALA A 22 -6.86 3.28 7.14
C ALA A 22 -6.56 3.06 5.66
N THR A 23 -6.07 4.12 4.99
CA THR A 23 -5.32 3.94 3.76
C THR A 23 -3.99 3.29 4.16
N GLU A 24 -3.88 2.00 3.89
CA GLU A 24 -2.76 1.17 4.31
C GLU A 24 -1.76 1.00 3.17
N TRP A 25 -0.47 1.13 3.50
CA TRP A 25 0.60 0.90 2.55
C TRP A 25 0.97 -0.57 2.56
N VAL A 26 0.90 -1.20 1.39
CA VAL A 26 1.48 -2.52 1.18
C VAL A 26 2.86 -2.33 0.58
N ASN A 27 3.87 -2.84 1.29
CA ASN A 27 5.27 -2.69 0.90
C ASN A 27 5.78 -4.02 0.38
N CYS A 28 6.14 -4.11 -0.91
CA CYS A 28 6.68 -5.32 -1.51
C CYS A 28 8.18 -5.16 -1.76
N VAL A 29 8.99 -6.05 -1.18
CA VAL A 29 10.44 -5.92 -1.21
C VAL A 29 11.12 -7.21 -1.66
N ALA A 30 12.16 -7.08 -2.48
CA ALA A 30 13.06 -8.18 -2.80
C ALA A 30 13.84 -8.64 -1.55
N PRO A 31 14.23 -9.92 -1.42
CA PRO A 31 14.92 -10.42 -0.21
C PRO A 31 16.21 -9.67 0.17
N ASP A 32 16.90 -9.10 -0.82
CA ASP A 32 18.13 -8.31 -0.66
C ASP A 32 17.87 -6.79 -0.64
N GLY A 33 16.61 -6.36 -0.73
CA GLY A 33 16.21 -4.96 -0.84
C GLY A 33 16.54 -4.31 -2.19
N ALA A 34 16.94 -5.07 -3.21
CA ALA A 34 17.39 -4.50 -4.48
C ALA A 34 16.28 -3.83 -5.30
N ALA A 35 15.01 -4.17 -5.04
CA ALA A 35 13.86 -3.56 -5.66
C ALA A 35 12.66 -3.50 -4.70
N THR A 36 11.89 -2.42 -4.78
CA THR A 36 10.64 -2.24 -4.03
C THR A 36 9.48 -1.84 -4.94
N PHE A 37 8.28 -2.26 -4.55
CA PHE A 37 7.03 -1.77 -5.11
C PHE A 37 6.05 -1.59 -3.96
N ASP A 38 5.80 -0.34 -3.60
CA ASP A 38 4.92 0.03 -2.51
C ASP A 38 3.65 0.64 -3.10
N PHE A 39 2.50 0.22 -2.61
CA PHE A 39 1.22 0.73 -3.08
C PHE A 39 0.29 1.05 -1.92
N LEU A 40 -0.39 2.18 -2.05
CA LEU A 40 -1.38 2.64 -1.08
C LEU A 40 -2.76 2.15 -1.47
N VAL A 41 -3.38 1.36 -0.60
CA VAL A 41 -4.75 0.89 -0.80
C VAL A 41 -5.73 2.02 -0.48
N GLY A 42 -6.66 2.24 -1.41
CA GLY A 42 -7.74 3.23 -1.28
C GLY A 42 -8.86 2.81 -0.36
N SER A 43 -9.81 3.71 -0.10
CA SER A 43 -10.86 3.54 0.93
C SER A 43 -12.18 2.94 0.42
N VAL A 44 -12.17 2.21 -0.70
CA VAL A 44 -13.37 1.61 -1.30
C VAL A 44 -13.34 0.09 -1.18
N ASP A 45 -14.49 -0.57 -1.31
CA ASP A 45 -14.66 -2.02 -1.07
C ASP A 45 -13.97 -2.94 -2.11
N PHE A 46 -13.22 -2.38 -3.06
CA PHE A 46 -12.48 -3.11 -4.10
C PHE A 46 -11.05 -2.55 -4.21
N LEU A 47 -10.14 -3.31 -4.83
CA LEU A 47 -8.77 -2.85 -5.03
C LEU A 47 -8.75 -1.52 -5.78
N SER A 48 -8.40 -0.46 -5.05
CA SER A 48 -8.14 0.86 -5.57
C SER A 48 -6.75 1.26 -5.13
N ILE A 49 -5.90 1.65 -6.06
CA ILE A 49 -4.53 2.06 -5.78
C ILE A 49 -4.50 3.59 -5.74
N ALA A 50 -4.40 4.14 -4.54
CA ALA A 50 -4.37 5.58 -4.32
C ALA A 50 -2.96 6.17 -4.52
N GLY A 51 -1.92 5.35 -4.44
CA GLY A 51 -0.53 5.79 -4.56
C GLY A 51 0.41 4.64 -4.90
N LEU A 52 1.53 4.99 -5.56
CA LEU A 52 2.63 4.10 -5.90
C LEU A 52 3.97 4.74 -5.51
N ASN A 53 4.90 3.92 -5.03
CA ASN A 53 6.33 4.21 -4.92
C ASN A 53 7.11 2.97 -5.36
N ILE A 54 8.04 3.13 -6.31
CA ILE A 54 8.76 2.01 -6.93
C ILE A 54 10.24 2.36 -6.95
N SER A 55 11.11 1.44 -6.56
CA SER A 55 12.55 1.67 -6.60
C SER A 55 13.35 0.47 -7.12
N VAL A 56 14.46 0.75 -7.80
CA VAL A 56 15.52 -0.22 -8.13
C VAL A 56 16.85 0.51 -8.28
N GLY A 57 17.81 0.20 -7.41
CA GLY A 57 19.07 0.94 -7.33
C GLY A 57 18.83 2.43 -7.09
N GLU A 58 19.31 3.28 -8.00
CA GLU A 58 19.14 4.75 -7.92
C GLU A 58 17.87 5.25 -8.64
N LYS A 59 17.13 4.38 -9.32
CA LYS A 59 15.90 4.77 -10.03
C LYS A 59 14.72 4.66 -9.10
N VAL A 60 13.93 5.74 -9.06
CA VAL A 60 12.73 5.84 -8.22
C VAL A 60 11.60 6.44 -9.04
N TRP A 61 10.40 5.90 -8.86
CA TRP A 61 9.17 6.43 -9.42
C TRP A 61 8.14 6.64 -8.33
N ALA A 62 7.34 7.69 -8.44
CA ALA A 62 6.26 7.97 -7.51
C ALA A 62 5.03 8.52 -8.24
N SER A 63 3.83 8.11 -7.82
CA SER A 63 2.59 8.59 -8.45
C SER A 63 2.19 10.00 -8.01
N SER A 64 2.87 10.53 -7.00
CA SER A 64 2.76 11.91 -6.53
C SER A 64 4.01 12.26 -5.74
N ALA A 65 4.44 13.52 -5.80
CA ALA A 65 5.50 14.05 -4.94
C ALA A 65 5.17 13.92 -3.45
N ALA A 66 3.89 13.77 -3.08
CA ALA A 66 3.46 13.51 -1.71
C ALA A 66 3.79 12.09 -1.22
N TYR A 67 4.01 11.13 -2.14
CA TYR A 67 4.29 9.72 -1.84
C TYR A 67 5.77 9.35 -1.97
N GLY A 68 6.59 10.27 -2.49
CA GLY A 68 8.03 10.10 -2.58
C GLY A 68 8.65 10.95 -3.69
N PRO A 69 9.99 11.04 -3.72
CA PRO A 69 10.71 11.54 -4.88
C PRO A 69 10.66 10.53 -6.03
N GLY A 70 10.92 10.97 -7.26
CA GLY A 70 11.08 10.08 -8.41
C GLY A 70 10.41 10.60 -9.66
N ASP A 71 10.61 9.86 -10.76
CA ASP A 71 9.92 10.11 -12.01
C ASP A 71 8.43 9.76 -11.87
N PRO A 72 7.52 10.50 -12.55
CA PRO A 72 6.10 10.27 -12.40
C PRO A 72 5.69 8.90 -12.96
N VAL A 73 4.77 8.23 -12.26
CA VAL A 73 4.20 6.94 -12.67
C VAL A 73 2.72 6.91 -12.35
N VAL A 74 1.93 6.21 -13.15
CA VAL A 74 0.50 6.05 -12.90
C VAL A 74 0.12 4.58 -12.86
N VAL A 75 -1.00 4.28 -12.19
CA VAL A 75 -1.58 2.94 -12.19
C VAL A 75 -2.22 2.73 -13.55
N GLY A 76 -1.67 1.83 -14.35
CA GLY A 76 -2.25 1.43 -15.63
C GLY A 76 -3.41 0.44 -15.43
N GLN A 77 -3.15 -0.60 -14.63
CA GLN A 77 -4.16 -1.59 -14.28
C GLN A 77 -3.94 -2.10 -12.85
N ALA A 78 -5.02 -2.33 -12.13
CA ALA A 78 -5.03 -3.05 -10.87
C ALA A 78 -6.16 -4.07 -10.88
N PHE A 79 -5.89 -5.29 -10.43
CA PHE A 79 -6.87 -6.37 -10.38
C PHE A 79 -6.61 -7.25 -9.16
N GLU A 80 -7.69 -7.63 -8.47
CA GLU A 80 -7.64 -8.50 -7.29
C GLU A 80 -8.69 -9.60 -7.39
N THR A 81 -8.31 -10.78 -6.91
CA THR A 81 -9.20 -11.90 -6.61
C THR A 81 -9.00 -12.36 -5.16
N SER A 82 -9.64 -13.46 -4.79
CA SER A 82 -9.39 -14.12 -3.50
C SER A 82 -7.93 -14.59 -3.33
N ASP A 83 -7.24 -14.91 -4.42
CA ASP A 83 -5.95 -15.62 -4.42
C ASP A 83 -4.80 -14.83 -5.06
N MET A 84 -5.05 -13.69 -5.71
CA MET A 84 -4.01 -12.91 -6.38
C MET A 84 -4.28 -11.41 -6.44
N ILE A 85 -3.20 -10.63 -6.55
CA ILE A 85 -3.21 -9.19 -6.86
C ILE A 85 -2.26 -8.95 -8.05
N LEU A 86 -2.74 -8.23 -9.05
CA LEU A 86 -1.94 -7.80 -10.20
C LEU A 86 -1.98 -6.28 -10.30
N ILE A 87 -0.81 -5.65 -10.38
CA ILE A 87 -0.70 -4.21 -10.56
C ILE A 87 0.30 -3.94 -11.69
N ASP A 88 -0.10 -3.10 -12.64
CA ASP A 88 0.75 -2.54 -13.68
C ASP A 88 0.92 -1.05 -13.45
N ALA A 89 2.16 -0.63 -13.30
CA ALA A 89 2.56 0.77 -13.25
C ALA A 89 3.09 1.18 -14.64
N VAL A 90 2.64 2.31 -15.16
CA VAL A 90 2.96 2.81 -16.50
C VAL A 90 3.40 4.28 -16.42
N ASP A 91 4.08 4.77 -17.46
CA ASP A 91 4.36 6.21 -17.55
C ASP A 91 3.07 7.03 -17.69
N GLU A 92 3.12 8.35 -17.42
CA GLU A 92 1.95 9.23 -17.49
C GLU A 92 1.27 9.26 -18.87
N GLY A 93 2.04 9.02 -19.95
CA GLY A 93 1.53 8.90 -21.31
C GLY A 93 0.91 7.54 -21.63
N MET A 94 0.94 6.59 -20.68
CA MET A 94 0.46 5.22 -20.83
C MET A 94 1.10 4.48 -22.02
N ALA A 95 2.32 4.85 -22.40
CA ALA A 95 2.98 4.32 -23.58
C ALA A 95 3.81 3.05 -23.28
N ALA A 96 4.32 2.94 -22.07
CA ALA A 96 5.21 1.89 -21.61
C ALA A 96 4.93 1.48 -20.16
N LYS A 97 5.17 0.20 -19.87
CA LYS A 97 5.15 -0.31 -18.50
C LYS A 97 6.45 0.07 -17.78
N ILE A 98 6.31 0.66 -16.61
CA ILE A 98 7.39 0.94 -15.66
C ILE A 98 7.62 -0.27 -14.77
N ALA A 99 6.56 -0.89 -14.25
CA ALA A 99 6.67 -2.08 -13.43
C ALA A 99 5.42 -2.97 -13.50
N GLU A 100 5.62 -4.26 -13.27
CA GLU A 100 4.58 -5.27 -13.18
C GLU A 100 4.73 -6.03 -11.87
N LEU A 101 3.75 -5.90 -11.00
CA LEU A 101 3.65 -6.64 -9.76
C LEU A 101 2.61 -7.76 -9.93
N ARG A 102 3.01 -8.99 -9.58
CA ARG A 102 2.15 -10.17 -9.59
C ARG A 102 2.28 -10.86 -8.24
N LEU A 103 1.25 -10.81 -7.43
CA LEU A 103 1.22 -11.39 -6.10
C LEU A 103 0.22 -12.53 -6.03
N PHE A 104 0.57 -13.54 -5.25
CA PHE A 104 -0.33 -14.55 -4.74
C PHE A 104 -0.61 -14.28 -3.27
N LYS A 105 -1.85 -14.59 -2.88
CA LYS A 105 -2.37 -14.42 -1.53
C LYS A 105 -2.50 -15.78 -0.88
N SER A 106 -2.15 -15.88 0.40
CA SER A 106 -2.45 -17.07 1.20
C SER A 106 -2.87 -16.65 2.60
N THR A 107 -3.83 -17.39 3.14
CA THR A 107 -4.39 -17.14 4.46
C THR A 107 -4.47 -18.45 5.22
N GLU A 108 -4.02 -18.45 6.48
CA GLU A 108 -4.14 -19.56 7.41
C GLU A 108 -4.55 -18.99 8.78
N ALA A 109 -5.78 -19.23 9.22
CA ALA A 109 -6.38 -18.59 10.39
C ALA A 109 -6.23 -17.05 10.34
N ASP A 110 -5.50 -16.47 11.31
CA ASP A 110 -5.27 -15.02 11.40
C ASP A 110 -4.02 -14.56 10.64
N SER A 111 -3.29 -15.48 10.00
CA SER A 111 -2.10 -15.16 9.19
C SER A 111 -2.50 -14.88 7.76
N PHE A 112 -2.06 -13.74 7.24
CA PHE A 112 -2.21 -13.36 5.85
C PHE A 112 -0.82 -13.08 5.26
N VAL A 113 -0.53 -13.63 4.08
CA VAL A 113 0.73 -13.36 3.37
C VAL A 113 0.50 -13.01 1.90
N TYR A 114 1.28 -12.03 1.43
CA TYR A 114 1.41 -11.69 0.02
C TYR A 114 2.84 -12.01 -0.44
N GLY A 115 2.97 -12.67 -1.58
CA GLY A 115 4.28 -12.86 -2.20
C GLY A 115 4.18 -13.15 -3.68
N GLY A 116 5.23 -12.86 -4.43
CA GLY A 116 5.21 -13.12 -5.87
C GLY A 116 6.38 -12.50 -6.59
N THR A 117 6.13 -11.87 -7.73
CA THR A 117 7.17 -11.31 -8.59
C THR A 117 6.96 -9.84 -8.88
N LEU A 118 8.05 -9.08 -8.86
CA LEU A 118 8.17 -7.74 -9.40
C LEU A 118 9.04 -7.78 -10.65
N ARG A 119 8.53 -7.27 -11.78
CA ARG A 119 9.32 -7.06 -12.99
C ARG A 119 9.38 -5.58 -13.30
N ILE A 120 10.59 -5.06 -13.51
CA ILE A 120 10.82 -3.69 -13.98
C ILE A 120 11.54 -3.80 -15.33
N PRO A 121 10.87 -3.51 -16.46
CA PRO A 121 11.44 -3.68 -17.79
C PRO A 121 12.81 -2.98 -17.94
N GLY A 122 13.78 -3.72 -18.48
CA GLY A 122 15.15 -3.24 -18.65
C GLY A 122 15.97 -3.10 -17.36
N GLN A 123 15.42 -3.45 -16.19
CA GLN A 123 16.15 -3.46 -14.91
C GLN A 123 16.29 -4.88 -14.35
N GLY A 124 15.19 -5.65 -14.29
CA GLY A 124 15.24 -7.00 -13.74
C GLY A 124 13.89 -7.61 -13.39
N VAL A 125 13.96 -8.77 -12.73
CA VAL A 125 12.83 -9.51 -12.17
C VAL A 125 13.24 -10.03 -10.80
N TRP A 126 12.40 -9.81 -9.80
CA TRP A 126 12.66 -10.18 -8.41
C TRP A 126 11.49 -10.98 -7.86
N ALA A 127 11.78 -11.99 -7.04
CA ALA A 127 10.81 -12.47 -6.08
C ALA A 127 10.63 -11.41 -5.00
N VAL A 128 9.39 -11.17 -4.56
CA VAL A 128 9.08 -10.19 -3.53
C VAL A 128 8.17 -10.80 -2.46
N SER A 129 8.36 -10.35 -1.22
CA SER A 129 7.43 -10.57 -0.11
C SER A 129 6.81 -9.23 0.24
N CYS A 130 5.51 -9.21 0.56
CA CYS A 130 4.85 -7.97 0.95
C CYS A 130 4.21 -8.02 2.33
N SER A 131 4.18 -6.85 2.96
CA SER A 131 3.54 -6.63 4.26
C SER A 131 2.70 -5.36 4.23
N GLY A 132 1.49 -5.45 4.77
CA GLY A 132 0.65 -4.29 5.09
C GLY A 132 1.14 -3.58 6.37
N GLN A 133 0.94 -2.26 6.45
CA GLN A 133 1.27 -1.39 7.58
C GLN A 133 0.13 -0.40 7.85
#